data_AF-A0A7S1QP83-F1
#
_entry.id   AF-A0A7S1QP83-F1
#
_cell.length_a   1.000
_cell.length_b   1.000
_cell.length_c   1.000
_cell.angle_alpha   90.00
_cell.angle_beta   90.00
_cell.angle_gamma   90.00
#
_symmetry.space_group_name_H-M   'P 1'
#
loop_
_entity.id
_entity.type
_entity.pdbx_description
1 polymer ?
#
loop_
_entity_poly.entity_id
_entity_poly.type
_entity_poly.pdbx_seq_one_letter_code
_entity_poly.pdbx_strand_id
1 'polypeptide(L)'
;AAVEAARRGGLFTNVLGTSLCEALSFTNHACLPNVRMDFASSQCPEASGPGLWVYCVARRPLIPGDEVLMAYVPSVVGKPLEVRQRRMKRFGFPCRCRSCLTDEMLAREGDTV
;
A
#
# COMPACT_ATOMS: atom_id res chain seq x y z
N ALA A 1 19.64 20.08 -3.57
CA ALA A 1 18.52 19.17 -3.89
C ALA A 1 17.85 18.57 -2.63
N ALA A 2 18.35 17.50 -2.01
CA ALA A 2 17.69 16.86 -0.85
C ALA A 2 17.67 17.74 0.43
N VAL A 3 18.80 18.38 0.76
CA VAL A 3 18.91 19.24 1.96
C VAL A 3 17.99 20.47 1.88
N GLU A 4 17.77 21.02 0.69
CA GLU A 4 16.81 22.12 0.49
C GLU A 4 15.36 21.66 0.59
N ALA A 5 15.03 20.47 0.08
CA ALA A 5 13.70 19.89 0.27
C ALA A 5 13.40 19.63 1.76
N ALA A 6 14.41 19.25 2.55
CA ALA A 6 14.32 19.15 4.01
C ALA A 6 14.06 20.49 4.68
N ARG A 7 14.83 21.52 4.32
CA ARG A 7 14.68 22.87 4.88
C ARG A 7 13.33 23.51 4.55
N ARG A 8 12.72 23.16 3.40
CA ARG A 8 11.36 23.59 3.02
C ARG A 8 10.24 22.69 3.60
N GLY A 9 10.57 21.70 4.43
CA GLY A 9 9.60 20.76 4.99
C GLY A 9 9.03 19.74 3.99
N GLY A 10 9.51 19.72 2.74
CA GLY A 10 9.03 18.85 1.67
C GLY A 10 9.73 17.50 1.55
N LEU A 11 10.68 17.17 2.45
CA LEU A 11 11.43 15.91 2.38
C LEU A 11 10.56 14.68 2.61
N PHE A 12 9.36 14.86 3.19
CA PHE A 12 8.41 13.80 3.41
C PHE A 12 7.02 14.31 3.04
N THR A 13 6.68 14.16 1.75
CA THR A 13 5.32 14.14 1.19
C THR A 13 4.52 15.45 1.25
N ASN A 14 4.18 16.00 0.09
CA ASN A 14 3.07 16.96 -0.06
C ASN A 14 1.74 16.21 0.14
N VAL A 15 1.44 15.80 1.37
CA VAL A 15 0.09 15.34 1.73
C VAL A 15 -0.81 16.57 1.70
N LEU A 16 -1.66 16.67 0.69
CA LEU A 16 -2.57 17.82 0.52
C LEU A 16 -3.77 17.76 1.48
N GLY A 17 -4.11 16.57 1.99
CA GLY A 17 -5.25 16.37 2.89
C GLY A 17 -5.42 14.91 3.32
N THR A 18 -6.37 14.67 4.21
CA THR A 18 -6.82 13.34 4.64
C THR A 18 -8.32 13.25 4.40
N SER A 19 -8.80 12.08 3.97
CA SER A 19 -10.21 11.80 3.75
C SER A 19 -10.57 10.41 4.26
N LEU A 20 -11.84 10.21 4.59
CA LEU A 20 -12.42 8.90 4.89
C LEU A 20 -13.19 8.43 3.66
N CYS A 21 -12.74 7.32 3.08
CA CYS A 21 -13.39 6.71 1.93
C CYS A 21 -13.91 5.33 2.34
N GLU A 22 -15.20 5.23 2.60
CA GLU A 22 -15.84 4.01 3.13
C GLU A 22 -15.58 2.79 2.23
N ALA A 23 -15.80 2.94 0.92
CA ALA A 23 -15.58 1.85 -0.04
C ALA A 23 -14.15 1.27 0.00
N LEU A 24 -13.14 2.12 0.27
CA LEU A 24 -11.75 1.68 0.37
C LEU A 24 -11.43 1.03 1.71
N SER A 25 -12.18 1.38 2.75
CA SER A 25 -11.95 0.90 4.11
C SER A 25 -12.22 -0.60 4.25
N PHE A 26 -12.96 -1.21 3.31
CA PHE A 26 -13.17 -2.65 3.22
C PHE A 26 -12.02 -3.42 2.56
N THR A 27 -11.06 -2.74 1.92
CA THR A 27 -9.98 -3.41 1.19
C THR A 27 -8.87 -3.79 2.15
N ASN A 28 -8.57 -5.08 2.31
CA ASN A 28 -7.54 -5.54 3.23
C ASN A 28 -6.11 -5.31 2.71
N HIS A 29 -5.14 -5.47 3.62
CA HIS A 29 -3.72 -5.32 3.29
C HIS A 29 -3.10 -6.59 2.68
N ALA A 30 -2.32 -6.42 1.61
CA ALA A 30 -1.25 -7.34 1.23
C ALA A 30 0.05 -6.59 0.88
N CYS A 31 1.20 -7.15 1.28
CA CYS A 31 2.51 -6.57 0.93
C CYS A 31 2.83 -6.62 -0.57
N LEU A 32 2.22 -7.57 -1.29
CA LEU A 32 2.21 -7.64 -2.75
C LEU A 32 0.73 -7.58 -3.21
N PRO A 33 0.16 -6.38 -3.32
CA PRO A 33 -1.27 -6.21 -3.58
C PRO A 33 -1.64 -6.57 -5.02
N ASN A 34 -2.90 -6.97 -5.23
CA ASN A 34 -3.45 -7.19 -6.57
C ASN A 34 -4.09 -5.92 -7.16
N VAL A 35 -4.19 -4.85 -6.38
CA VAL A 35 -4.62 -3.53 -6.85
C VAL A 35 -3.64 -2.42 -6.51
N ARG A 36 -3.70 -1.32 -7.27
CA ARG A 36 -3.04 -0.05 -6.99
C ARG A 36 -4.10 1.01 -6.71
N MET A 37 -3.95 1.71 -5.59
CA MET A 37 -4.74 2.89 -5.25
C MET A 37 -4.00 4.14 -5.71
N ASP A 38 -4.73 5.10 -6.26
CA ASP A 38 -4.18 6.40 -6.66
C ASP A 38 -5.26 7.48 -6.61
N PHE A 39 -4.83 8.74 -6.74
CA PHE A 39 -5.70 9.91 -6.75
C PHE A 39 -5.77 10.53 -8.15
N ALA A 40 -6.93 11.03 -8.52
CA ALA A 40 -7.17 11.71 -9.78
C ALA A 40 -7.77 13.09 -9.51
N SER A 41 -7.30 14.09 -10.25
CA SER A 41 -7.99 15.38 -10.33
C SER A 41 -9.14 15.29 -11.35
N SER A 42 -10.03 16.27 -11.35
CA SER A 42 -11.11 16.36 -12.35
C SER A 42 -10.65 16.47 -13.81
N GLN A 43 -9.35 16.66 -14.06
CA GLN A 43 -8.74 16.69 -15.40
C GLN A 43 -8.25 15.32 -15.85
N CYS A 44 -8.23 14.32 -14.97
CA CYS A 44 -7.75 12.97 -15.26
C CYS A 44 -8.87 12.11 -15.88
N PRO A 45 -8.56 11.19 -16.81
CA PRO A 45 -9.56 10.30 -17.43
C PRO A 45 -10.34 9.42 -16.45
N GLU A 46 -9.78 9.16 -15.27
CA GLU A 46 -10.38 8.34 -14.22
C GLU A 46 -11.47 9.07 -13.41
N ALA A 47 -11.60 10.40 -13.58
CA ALA A 47 -12.61 11.19 -12.89
C ALA A 47 -13.91 11.27 -13.71
N SER A 48 -15.07 11.10 -13.05
CA SER A 48 -16.39 11.26 -13.69
C SER A 48 -17.08 12.59 -13.34
N GLY A 49 -16.35 13.53 -12.75
CA GLY A 49 -16.91 14.82 -12.31
C GLY A 49 -15.90 15.70 -11.56
N PRO A 50 -16.35 16.84 -11.03
CA PRO A 50 -15.49 17.75 -10.27
C PRO A 50 -14.97 17.10 -8.98
N GLY A 51 -13.86 17.63 -8.46
CA GLY A 51 -13.29 17.23 -7.16
C GLY A 51 -12.03 16.37 -7.25
N LEU A 52 -11.61 15.87 -6.08
CA LEU A 52 -10.51 14.91 -5.94
C LEU A 52 -11.10 13.51 -5.88
N TRP A 53 -10.68 12.67 -6.81
CA TRP A 53 -11.11 11.29 -6.93
C TRP A 53 -10.05 10.37 -6.35
N VAL A 54 -10.49 9.28 -5.74
CA VAL A 54 -9.63 8.14 -5.43
C VAL A 54 -10.12 6.97 -6.26
N TYR A 55 -9.20 6.25 -6.88
CA TYR A 55 -9.53 5.14 -7.74
C TYR A 55 -8.59 3.96 -7.50
N CYS A 56 -9.07 2.78 -7.91
CA CYS A 56 -8.42 1.50 -7.71
C CYS A 56 -8.26 0.82 -9.07
N VAL A 57 -7.05 0.36 -9.39
CA VAL A 57 -6.78 -0.35 -10.65
C VAL A 57 -6.18 -1.71 -10.34
N ALA A 58 -6.74 -2.74 -10.97
CA ALA A 58 -6.20 -4.09 -10.90
C ALA A 58 -4.80 -4.15 -11.53
N ARG A 59 -3.84 -4.75 -10.81
CA ARG A 59 -2.45 -4.98 -11.27
C ARG A 59 -2.30 -6.29 -12.06
N ARG A 60 -3.33 -7.13 -12.01
CA ARG A 60 -3.46 -8.41 -12.68
C ARG A 60 -4.95 -8.67 -12.91
N PRO A 61 -5.32 -9.57 -13.85
CA PRO A 61 -6.70 -10.04 -13.94
C PRO A 61 -7.20 -10.56 -12.57
N LEU A 62 -8.44 -10.21 -12.24
CA LEU A 62 -9.17 -10.71 -11.09
C LEU A 62 -10.32 -11.57 -11.59
N ILE A 63 -10.59 -12.66 -10.89
CA ILE A 63 -11.75 -13.51 -11.15
C ILE A 63 -12.83 -13.26 -10.08
N PRO A 64 -14.11 -13.54 -10.35
CA PRO A 64 -15.14 -13.46 -9.32
C PRO A 64 -14.76 -14.27 -8.08
N GLY A 65 -14.87 -13.65 -6.91
CA GLY A 65 -14.46 -14.23 -5.63
C GLY A 65 -13.03 -13.92 -5.19
N ASP A 66 -12.18 -13.34 -6.04
CA ASP A 66 -10.87 -12.82 -5.60
C ASP A 66 -11.07 -11.70 -4.56
N GLU A 67 -10.37 -11.78 -3.44
CA GLU A 67 -10.29 -10.67 -2.50
C GLU A 67 -9.47 -9.52 -3.11
N VAL A 68 -10.00 -8.29 -3.05
CA VAL A 68 -9.29 -7.08 -3.47
C VAL A 68 -8.37 -6.64 -2.33
N LEU A 69 -7.07 -6.52 -2.62
CA LEU A 69 -6.02 -6.33 -1.61
C LEU A 69 -5.11 -5.16 -1.99
N MET A 70 -4.95 -4.20 -1.07
CA MET A 70 -4.11 -3.01 -1.25
C MET A 70 -2.87 -2.97 -0.34
N ALA A 71 -1.91 -2.10 -0.65
CA ALA A 71 -0.78 -1.85 0.24
C ALA A 71 -1.07 -0.64 1.13
N TYR A 72 -1.36 -0.86 2.42
CA TYR A 72 -1.56 0.22 3.40
C TYR A 72 -0.30 1.06 3.64
N VAL A 73 0.87 0.49 3.34
CA VAL A 73 2.15 1.17 3.47
C VAL A 73 2.94 0.98 2.17
N PRO A 74 2.71 1.81 1.13
CA PRO A 74 3.39 1.62 -0.15
C PRO A 74 4.92 1.61 -0.06
N SER A 75 5.50 2.33 0.92
CA SER A 75 6.94 2.39 1.14
C SER A 75 7.58 1.09 1.65
N VAL A 76 6.79 0.08 2.06
CA VAL A 76 7.31 -1.21 2.52
C VAL A 76 7.26 -2.31 1.46
N VAL A 77 6.69 -2.03 0.28
CA VAL A 77 6.67 -2.98 -0.83
C VAL A 77 8.13 -3.30 -1.22
N GLY A 78 8.47 -4.59 -1.29
CA GLY A 78 9.82 -5.07 -1.56
C GLY A 78 10.83 -4.90 -0.42
N LYS A 79 10.40 -4.47 0.78
CA LYS A 79 11.28 -4.41 1.96
C LYS A 79 11.33 -5.76 2.70
N PRO A 80 12.39 -6.04 3.49
CA PRO A 80 12.50 -7.26 4.28
C PRO A 80 11.32 -7.49 5.22
N LEU A 81 11.02 -8.76 5.52
CA LEU A 81 9.90 -9.19 6.37
C LEU A 81 9.78 -8.37 7.66
N GLU A 82 10.86 -8.23 8.41
CA GLU A 82 10.91 -7.49 9.67
C GLU A 82 10.48 -6.02 9.52
N VAL A 83 10.91 -5.38 8.44
CA VAL A 83 10.56 -3.98 8.14
C VAL A 83 9.07 -3.87 7.83
N ARG A 84 8.52 -4.81 7.05
CA ARG A 84 7.09 -4.85 6.73
C ARG A 84 6.26 -5.06 8.00
N GLN A 85 6.59 -6.07 8.81
CA GLN A 85 5.87 -6.36 10.06
C GLN A 85 5.93 -5.20 11.05
N ARG A 86 7.10 -4.59 11.23
CA ARG A 86 7.25 -3.42 12.12
C ARG A 86 6.33 -2.28 11.74
N ARG A 87 6.18 -2.00 10.43
CA ARG A 87 5.32 -0.91 9.92
C ARG A 87 3.83 -1.26 10.00
N MET A 88 3.49 -2.55 9.97
CA MET A 88 2.11 -3.01 10.08
C MET A 88 1.55 -2.98 11.50
N LYS A 89 2.40 -2.93 12.55
CA LYS A 89 1.97 -2.89 13.97
C LYS A 89 0.89 -1.82 14.26
N ARG A 90 0.92 -0.68 13.58
CA ARG A 90 -0.05 0.42 13.76
C ARG A 90 -1.49 0.06 13.37
N PHE A 91 -1.70 -1.01 12.62
CA PHE A 91 -3.01 -1.45 12.16
C PHE A 91 -3.62 -2.54 13.05
N GLY A 92 -2.94 -2.97 14.12
CA GLY A 92 -3.51 -3.90 15.10
C GLY A 92 -3.51 -5.37 14.67
N PHE A 93 -2.88 -5.73 13.54
CA PHE A 93 -2.73 -7.13 13.11
C PHE A 93 -1.34 -7.42 12.53
N PRO A 94 -0.80 -8.65 12.70
CA PRO A 94 0.38 -9.10 11.98
C PRO A 94 0.01 -9.46 10.54
N CYS A 95 0.79 -8.96 9.55
CA CYS A 95 0.50 -9.28 8.16
C CYS A 95 0.85 -10.75 7.87
N ARG A 96 -0.13 -11.54 7.44
CA ARG A 96 0.07 -12.95 7.04
C ARG A 96 -0.19 -13.17 5.56
N CYS A 97 0.05 -12.14 4.73
CA CYS A 97 -0.09 -12.31 3.28
C CYS A 97 0.95 -13.33 2.76
N ARG A 98 0.71 -13.86 1.55
CA ARG A 98 1.59 -14.87 0.93
C ARG A 98 3.07 -14.48 0.95
N SER A 99 3.39 -13.23 0.65
CA SER A 99 4.77 -12.74 0.69
C SER A 99 5.38 -12.72 2.09
N CYS A 100 4.59 -12.51 3.14
CA CYS A 100 5.10 -12.58 4.51
C CYS A 100 5.30 -14.02 4.96
N LEU A 101 4.35 -14.91 4.62
CA LEU A 101 4.46 -16.33 4.93
C LEU A 101 5.65 -16.99 4.22
N THR A 102 5.87 -16.68 2.94
CA THR A 102 7.02 -17.19 2.20
C THR A 102 8.35 -16.73 2.79
N ASP A 103 8.50 -15.43 3.08
CA ASP A 103 9.73 -14.92 3.68
C ASP A 103 9.98 -15.52 5.08
N GLU A 104 8.92 -15.74 5.86
CA GLU A 104 9.01 -16.36 7.18
C GLU A 104 9.48 -17.82 7.08
N MET A 105 8.96 -18.57 6.10
CA MET A 105 9.41 -19.95 5.84
C MET A 105 10.89 -19.98 5.41
N LEU A 106 11.28 -19.11 4.48
CA LEU A 106 12.66 -19.04 3.98
C LEU A 106 13.65 -18.66 5.10
N ALA A 107 13.27 -17.76 5.99
CA ALA A 107 14.11 -17.40 7.14
C ALA A 107 14.33 -18.60 8.07
N ARG A 108 13.28 -19.39 8.34
CA ARG A 108 13.38 -20.59 9.19
C ARG A 108 14.25 -21.68 8.56
N GLU A 109 14.17 -21.87 7.25
CA GLU A 109 15.01 -22.84 6.53
C GLU A 109 16.48 -22.40 6.48
N GLY A 110 16.73 -21.09 6.36
CA GLY A 110 18.08 -20.52 6.38
C GLY A 110 18.79 -20.64 7.73
N ASP A 111 18.04 -20.72 8.83
CA ASP A 111 18.58 -20.93 10.20
C ASP A 111 18.96 -22.40 10.48
N THR A 112 18.57 -23.34 9.60
CA THR A 112 18.83 -24.78 9.76
C THR A 112 20.08 -25.31 9.04
N VAL A 113 20.83 -24.46 8.33
CA VAL A 113 22.05 -24.84 7.58
C VAL A 113 23.31 -24.27 8.22
#